data_AF-I3YRV2-F1
#
_entry.id   AF-I3YRV2-F1
#
_cell.length_a   1.000
_cell.length_b   1.000
_cell.length_c   1.000
_cell.angle_alpha   90.00
_cell.angle_beta   90.00
_cell.angle_gamma   90.00
#
_symmetry.space_group_name_H-M   'P 1'
#
loop_
_entity.id
_entity.type
_entity.pdbx_description
1 polymer ?
#
loop_
_entity_poly.entity_id
_entity_poly.type
_entity_poly.pdbx_seq_one_letter_code
_entity_poly.pdbx_strand_id
1 'polypeptide(L)' 'MHINLNNKMMEKIQAIKPGPKPKKEDGTPDERRRVTPETKPKHPGLKPHKHKPKD' A
#
# COMPACT_ATOMS: atom_id res chain seq x y z
N MET A 1 17.02 -21.96 -40.56
CA MET A 1 15.75 -21.28 -40.22
C MET A 1 16.06 -20.26 -39.14
N HIS A 2 15.96 -18.97 -39.43
CA HIS A 2 16.21 -17.91 -38.46
C HIS A 2 14.91 -17.59 -37.73
N ILE A 3 14.88 -17.82 -36.41
CA ILE A 3 13.72 -17.46 -35.58
C ILE A 3 13.93 -16.00 -35.15
N ASN A 4 13.07 -15.11 -35.63
CA ASN A 4 13.03 -13.72 -35.20
C ASN A 4 12.55 -13.63 -33.74
N LEU A 5 13.48 -13.39 -32.81
CA LEU A 5 13.16 -12.91 -31.46
C LEU A 5 12.80 -11.42 -31.52
N ASN A 6 11.64 -11.08 -32.07
CA ASN A 6 11.13 -9.72 -31.92
C ASN A 6 9.89 -9.73 -31.03
N ASN A 7 10.08 -9.11 -29.88
CA ASN A 7 9.05 -8.45 -29.08
C ASN A 7 7.98 -9.36 -28.47
N LYS A 8 8.40 -10.24 -27.56
CA LYS A 8 7.52 -10.55 -26.43
C LYS A 8 7.67 -9.42 -25.42
N MET A 9 6.96 -8.34 -25.71
CA MET A 9 6.65 -7.23 -24.81
C MET A 9 6.58 -7.75 -23.38
N MET A 10 7.34 -7.14 -22.47
CA MET A 10 7.18 -7.29 -21.03
C MET A 10 5.67 -7.27 -20.74
N GLU A 11 5.08 -8.45 -20.53
CA GLU A 11 3.73 -8.57 -20.00
C GLU A 11 3.81 -7.94 -18.63
N LYS A 12 3.46 -6.65 -18.58
CA LYS A 12 3.43 -5.85 -17.37
C LYS A 12 2.50 -6.61 -16.43
N ILE A 13 3.07 -7.27 -15.43
CA ILE A 13 2.32 -8.06 -14.44
C ILE A 13 1.21 -7.13 -13.93
N GLN A 14 -0.01 -7.36 -14.38
CA GLN A 14 -1.16 -6.56 -13.94
C GLN A 14 -1.48 -7.06 -12.54
N ALA A 15 -0.80 -6.48 -11.55
CA ALA A 15 -1.14 -6.73 -10.16
C ALA A 15 -2.63 -6.39 -9.99
N ILE A 16 -3.42 -7.40 -9.62
CA ILE A 16 -4.83 -7.21 -9.28
C ILE A 16 -4.86 -6.10 -8.23
N LYS A 17 -5.60 -5.02 -8.52
CA LYS A 17 -5.70 -3.89 -7.58
C LYS A 17 -6.16 -4.46 -6.23
N PRO A 18 -5.46 -4.14 -5.13
CA PRO A 18 -5.88 -4.60 -3.82
C PRO A 18 -7.35 -4.23 -3.60
N GLY A 19 -8.16 -5.19 -3.18
CA GLY A 19 -9.56 -4.92 -2.84
C GLY A 19 -9.66 -3.88 -1.71
N PRO A 20 -10.89 -3.35 -1.46
CA PRO A 20 -11.12 -2.39 -0.39
C PRO A 20 -10.52 -2.87 0.92
N LYS A 21 -9.87 -1.97 1.67
CA LYS A 21 -9.26 -2.33 2.94
C LYS A 21 -10.35 -2.86 3.88
N PRO A 22 -10.22 -4.10 4.42
CA PRO A 22 -11.17 -4.61 5.39
C PRO A 22 -11.33 -3.66 6.58
N LYS A 23 -12.57 -3.55 7.04
CA LYS A 23 -12.95 -2.79 8.23
C LYS A 23 -13.11 -3.76 9.40
N LYS A 24 -13.01 -3.24 10.62
CA LYS A 24 -13.44 -3.95 11.83
C LYS A 24 -14.97 -4.12 11.82
N GLU A 25 -15.49 -4.92 12.75
CA GLU A 25 -16.94 -5.12 12.94
C GLU A 25 -17.68 -3.80 13.17
N ASP A 26 -17.03 -2.91 13.91
CA ASP A 26 -17.42 -1.52 14.22
C ASP A 26 -17.24 -0.54 13.05
N GLY A 27 -16.88 -1.01 11.86
CA GLY A 27 -16.80 -0.21 10.63
C GLY A 27 -15.59 0.72 10.54
N THR A 28 -14.77 0.79 11.58
CA THR A 28 -13.49 1.52 11.57
C THR A 28 -12.45 0.80 10.72
N PRO A 29 -11.50 1.51 10.10
CA PRO A 29 -10.42 0.85 9.36
C PRO A 29 -9.61 -0.06 10.29
N ASP A 30 -9.30 -1.28 9.84
CA ASP A 30 -8.40 -2.15 10.59
C ASP A 30 -6.95 -1.63 10.48
N GLU A 31 -6.47 -1.04 11.58
CA GLU A 31 -5.12 -0.47 11.73
C GLU A 31 -4.01 -1.53 11.65
N ARG A 32 -4.32 -2.83 11.83
CA ARG A 32 -3.35 -3.92 11.65
C ARG A 32 -2.86 -4.03 10.20
N ARG A 33 -3.56 -3.44 9.23
CA ARG A 33 -3.11 -3.39 7.83
C ARG A 33 -2.29 -2.13 7.56
N ARG A 34 -1.20 -2.27 6.78
CA ARG A 34 -0.41 -1.12 6.29
C ARG A 34 -1.25 -0.11 5.48
N VAL A 35 -0.92 1.17 5.60
CA VAL A 35 -1.43 2.25 4.73
C VAL A 35 -0.67 2.18 3.39
N THR A 36 -1.39 2.19 2.26
CA THR A 36 -0.75 2.22 0.94
C THR A 36 -0.33 3.65 0.58
N PRO A 37 0.69 3.86 -0.28
CA PRO A 37 1.14 5.20 -0.67
C PRO A 37 0.00 6.09 -1.20
N GLU A 38 -0.94 5.52 -1.95
CA GLU A 38 -2.11 6.21 -2.53
C GLU A 38 -3.11 6.67 -1.47
N THR A 39 -3.27 5.91 -0.38
CA THR A 39 -4.23 6.25 0.69
C THR A 39 -3.59 7.04 1.83
N LYS A 40 -2.25 7.14 1.84
CA LYS A 40 -1.46 7.91 2.83
C LYS A 40 -1.94 9.34 3.07
N PRO A 41 -2.37 10.14 2.06
CA PRO A 41 -2.86 11.50 2.29
C PRO A 41 -4.11 11.57 3.18
N LYS A 42 -4.91 10.51 3.25
CA LYS A 42 -6.11 10.42 4.11
C LYS A 42 -5.79 10.07 5.57
N HIS A 43 -4.55 9.67 5.85
CA HIS A 43 -4.09 9.23 7.15
C HIS A 43 -2.95 10.15 7.61
N PRO A 44 -3.27 11.30 8.25
CA PRO A 44 -2.26 12.21 8.74
C PRO A 44 -1.33 11.51 9.74
N GLY A 45 -0.06 11.87 9.72
CA GLY A 45 0.92 11.36 10.69
C GLY A 45 0.52 11.73 12.12
N LEU A 46 0.87 10.86 13.08
CA LEU A 46 0.74 11.20 14.49
C LEU A 46 1.60 12.42 14.81
N LYS A 47 1.15 13.22 15.78
CA LYS A 47 1.97 14.32 16.30
C LYS A 47 3.30 13.77 16.82
N PRO A 48 4.42 14.48 16.63
CA PRO A 48 5.69 14.09 17.21
C PRO A 48 5.51 13.89 18.71
N HIS A 49 5.89 12.71 19.20
CA HIS A 49 5.90 12.48 20.64
C HIS A 49 7.00 13.34 21.26
N LYS A 50 6.64 14.21 22.21
CA LYS A 50 7.61 14.96 23.02
C LYS A 50 7.97 14.11 24.24
N HIS A 51 9.13 13.47 24.21
CA HIS A 51 9.66 12.75 25.36
C HIS A 51 9.99 13.75 26.49
N LYS A 52 9.68 13.42 27.75
CA LYS A 52 10.10 14.26 28.88
C LYS A 52 11.57 13.95 29.19
N PRO A 53 12.44 14.95 29.41
CA PRO A 53 13.80 14.66 29.85
C PRO A 53 13.76 13.94 31.21
N LYS A 54 14.47 12.81 31.32
CA LYS A 54 14.56 11.88 32.48
C LYS A 54 13.44 10.83 32.68
N ASP A 55 12.65 10.50 31.65
CA ASP A 55 12.01 9.17 31.60
C ASP A 55 13.05 8.09 31.22
#